data_AF-A0A7C6VSP2-F1
#
_entry.id   AF-A0A7C6VSP2-F1
#
_cell.length_a   1.000
_cell.length_b   1.000
_cell.length_c   1.000
_cell.angle_alpha   90.00
_cell.angle_beta   90.00
_cell.angle_gamma   90.00
#
_symmetry.space_group_name_H-M   'P 1'
#
loop_
_entity.id
_entity.type
_entity.pdbx_description
1 polymer ?
#
loop_
_entity_poly.entity_id
_entity_poly.type
_entity_poly.pdbx_seq_one_letter_code
_entity_poly.pdbx_strand_id
1 'polypeptide(L)'
;MVEKIFYEEVLKEVTTLNNLSINYNFKSDKREIYVDDTLKKVFENELSSFERNQKKQKSLNDDYEMEDFQLYSYFPTMVVKDEKIFNQKLNEHIAIVLKHFEDTDPKDIKIESKIKYYLIHLMGNATSYDFQNPIEYIDKVNNFFTDKSFEHLKETTECYIKTLGQNIKYSIIDNTGYKETPHSFISYITNNIDGVNVSYKLPRVLYGINEENGEKVAYIYTVQMKNEFIDTVYEVNKKYNKKINKLLYKINEGIDPNDDIIAVTHNAIYALTTFLAVAYNEGIRKFKVPPYLIVRNNRKMIDHELKSQYLLRMSDDVDTYDEIADDVKNLLRIQTNMIVKFIMNFMRLNHHFDNMNIKSFPTENDESCLIFNLEGLECNNSILSDICNTISEKYYEKENTKRM
;
A
#
# COMPACT_ATOMS: atom_id res chain seq x y z
N MET A 1 19.35 -34.18 -5.65
CA MET A 1 20.53 -33.68 -6.40
C MET A 1 20.24 -32.48 -7.29
N VAL A 2 18.96 -32.07 -7.45
CA VAL A 2 18.52 -30.92 -8.27
C VAL A 2 18.45 -29.60 -7.48
N GLU A 3 18.41 -29.64 -6.14
CA GLU A 3 18.29 -28.43 -5.30
C GLU A 3 19.61 -27.65 -5.07
N LYS A 4 20.77 -28.25 -5.36
CA LYS A 4 22.07 -27.63 -5.06
C LYS A 4 22.62 -26.75 -6.21
N ILE A 5 22.17 -26.99 -7.45
CA ILE A 5 22.62 -26.25 -8.63
C ILE A 5 21.92 -24.88 -8.72
N PHE A 6 20.64 -24.80 -8.35
CA PHE A 6 19.88 -23.54 -8.35
C PHE A 6 20.44 -22.51 -7.36
N TYR A 7 20.92 -22.97 -6.20
CA TYR A 7 21.50 -22.09 -5.18
C TYR A 7 22.88 -21.53 -5.59
N GLU A 8 23.69 -22.32 -6.30
CA GLU A 8 25.02 -21.90 -6.77
C GLU A 8 24.97 -21.00 -8.02
N GLU A 9 23.99 -21.19 -8.92
CA GLU A 9 23.78 -20.32 -10.09
C GLU A 9 23.20 -18.95 -9.68
N VAL A 10 22.23 -18.92 -8.75
CA VAL A 10 21.69 -17.66 -8.19
C VAL A 10 22.77 -16.90 -7.39
N LEU A 11 23.61 -17.58 -6.60
CA LEU A 11 24.74 -16.95 -5.91
C LEU A 11 25.80 -16.43 -6.90
N LYS A 12 26.10 -17.17 -7.98
CA LYS A 12 27.02 -16.69 -9.03
C LYS A 12 26.46 -15.46 -9.75
N GLU A 13 25.19 -15.44 -10.11
CA GLU A 13 24.58 -14.29 -10.79
C GLU A 13 24.42 -13.08 -9.85
N VAL A 14 24.06 -13.28 -8.58
CA VAL A 14 24.05 -12.21 -7.56
C VAL A 14 25.45 -11.64 -7.32
N THR A 15 26.48 -12.48 -7.34
CA THR A 15 27.88 -12.03 -7.25
C THR A 15 28.34 -11.33 -8.54
N THR A 16 27.73 -11.64 -9.68
CA THR A 16 27.99 -10.97 -10.98
C THR A 16 27.21 -9.65 -11.11
N LEU A 17 26.04 -9.52 -10.47
CA LEU A 17 25.25 -8.29 -10.36
C LEU A 17 25.91 -7.24 -9.46
N ASN A 18 26.88 -7.62 -8.60
CA ASN A 18 27.79 -6.66 -7.94
C ASN A 18 28.65 -5.85 -8.94
N ASN A 19 28.69 -6.24 -10.22
CA ASN A 19 29.33 -5.49 -11.31
C ASN A 19 28.35 -4.67 -12.17
N LEU A 20 27.05 -4.60 -11.82
CA LEU A 20 26.18 -3.55 -12.34
C LEU A 20 26.54 -2.25 -11.63
N SER A 21 27.24 -1.39 -12.35
CA SER A 21 27.75 -0.09 -11.94
C SER A 21 26.62 0.87 -11.49
N ILE A 22 26.22 0.70 -10.23
CA ILE A 22 25.92 1.81 -9.33
C ILE A 22 27.18 2.68 -9.34
N ASN A 23 27.09 3.91 -9.85
CA ASN A 23 28.22 4.83 -9.75
C ASN A 23 28.28 5.29 -8.30
N TYR A 24 29.18 4.68 -7.54
CA TYR A 24 29.51 5.10 -6.18
C TYR A 24 30.36 6.37 -6.26
N ASN A 25 29.79 7.52 -5.91
CA ASN A 25 30.58 8.73 -5.71
C ASN A 25 31.19 8.69 -4.30
N PHE A 26 32.41 8.16 -4.21
CA PHE A 26 33.16 8.05 -2.97
C PHE A 26 33.79 9.40 -2.59
N LYS A 27 33.25 10.06 -1.56
CA LYS A 27 33.98 11.06 -0.78
C LYS A 27 34.02 10.66 0.70
N SER A 28 35.17 10.96 1.30
CA SER A 28 35.77 10.37 2.50
C SER A 28 34.96 10.39 3.81
N ASP A 29 35.21 9.35 4.61
CA ASP A 29 35.09 9.19 6.08
C ASP A 29 33.73 9.28 6.80
N LYS A 30 32.63 9.52 6.08
CA LYS A 30 31.28 9.08 6.48
C LYS A 30 30.57 8.55 5.23
N ARG A 31 30.18 7.27 5.23
CA ARG A 31 29.56 6.64 4.05
C ARG A 31 28.10 7.08 3.92
N GLU A 32 27.87 8.18 3.22
CA GLU A 32 26.56 8.56 2.70
C GLU A 32 26.41 7.96 1.29
N ILE A 33 25.44 7.07 1.10
CA ILE A 33 25.10 6.51 -0.21
C ILE A 33 23.93 7.32 -0.78
N TYR A 34 24.18 8.11 -1.81
CA TYR A 34 23.14 8.81 -2.56
C TYR A 34 22.42 7.80 -3.45
N VAL A 35 21.18 7.46 -3.06
CA VAL A 35 20.28 6.58 -3.84
C VAL A 35 19.84 7.26 -5.16
N ASP A 36 20.06 8.57 -5.27
CA ASP A 36 19.75 9.42 -6.42
C ASP A 36 20.25 8.84 -7.74
N ASP A 37 21.55 8.54 -7.90
CA ASP A 37 22.10 8.08 -9.19
C ASP A 37 21.62 6.70 -9.65
N THR A 38 21.23 5.81 -8.73
CA THR A 38 20.76 4.45 -9.08
C THR A 38 19.27 4.44 -9.39
N LEU A 39 18.47 5.13 -8.56
CA LEU A 39 17.05 5.31 -8.86
C LEU A 39 16.88 6.15 -10.12
N LYS A 40 17.65 7.24 -10.29
CA LYS A 40 17.69 8.04 -11.51
C LYS A 40 18.06 7.19 -12.72
N LYS A 41 19.10 6.35 -12.67
CA LYS A 41 19.43 5.41 -13.77
C LYS A 41 18.38 4.33 -14.02
N VAL A 42 17.66 3.88 -12.99
CA VAL A 42 16.58 2.88 -13.12
C VAL A 42 15.33 3.53 -13.73
N PHE A 43 14.99 4.75 -13.31
CA PHE A 43 13.94 5.58 -13.90
C PHE A 43 14.33 6.02 -15.32
N GLU A 44 15.58 6.36 -15.59
CA GLU A 44 16.15 6.62 -16.93
C GLU A 44 16.15 5.36 -17.80
N ASN A 45 16.31 4.16 -17.23
CA ASN A 45 16.21 2.90 -17.97
C ASN A 45 14.75 2.50 -18.26
N GLU A 46 13.79 2.78 -17.38
CA GLU A 46 12.35 2.72 -17.72
C GLU A 46 12.02 3.79 -18.77
N LEU A 47 12.58 4.99 -18.67
CA LEU A 47 12.55 6.02 -19.72
C LEU A 47 13.18 5.52 -21.02
N SER A 48 14.25 4.72 -21.00
CA SER A 48 14.89 4.19 -22.22
C SER A 48 13.99 3.22 -23.01
N SER A 49 13.02 2.61 -22.33
CA SER A 49 11.96 1.82 -22.98
C SER A 49 10.92 2.73 -23.65
N PHE A 50 10.73 3.93 -23.12
CA PHE A 50 9.94 5.02 -23.68
C PHE A 50 10.69 5.77 -24.80
N GLU A 51 12.00 5.98 -24.68
CA GLU A 51 12.90 6.57 -25.70
C GLU A 51 13.15 5.63 -26.88
N ARG A 52 13.02 4.31 -26.69
CA ARG A 52 13.01 3.36 -27.81
C ARG A 52 11.79 3.56 -28.71
N ASN A 53 10.69 4.10 -28.20
CA ASN A 53 9.59 4.62 -29.02
C ASN A 53 9.90 6.01 -29.62
N GLN A 54 10.79 6.81 -29.01
CA GLN A 54 11.24 8.12 -29.52
C GLN A 54 12.25 8.04 -30.68
N LYS A 55 13.04 6.96 -30.83
CA LYS A 55 14.04 6.84 -31.90
C LYS A 55 13.48 6.75 -33.34
N LYS A 56 12.15 6.83 -33.53
CA LYS A 56 11.54 7.00 -34.85
C LYS A 56 11.35 8.46 -35.29
N GLN A 57 11.58 9.45 -34.43
CA GLN A 57 11.43 10.86 -34.77
C GLN A 57 12.48 11.71 -34.07
N LYS A 58 13.72 11.69 -34.59
CA LYS A 58 14.74 12.66 -34.20
C LYS A 58 15.28 13.34 -35.46
N SER A 59 14.61 14.41 -35.86
CA SER A 59 15.22 15.55 -36.52
C SER A 59 14.29 16.73 -36.29
N LEU A 60 14.61 17.58 -35.31
CA LEU A 60 14.49 19.05 -35.37
C LEU A 60 14.63 19.64 -33.96
N ASN A 61 15.58 20.57 -33.89
CA ASN A 61 15.72 21.71 -32.99
C ASN A 61 16.30 21.48 -31.60
N ASP A 62 17.64 21.59 -31.58
CA ASP A 62 18.42 22.21 -30.52
C ASP A 62 18.04 23.72 -30.42
N ASP A 63 18.34 24.32 -29.26
CA ASP A 63 18.13 25.74 -28.86
C ASP A 63 16.85 26.04 -28.06
N TYR A 64 16.77 25.53 -26.83
CA TYR A 64 16.08 26.22 -25.72
C TYR A 64 16.87 25.99 -24.43
N GLU A 65 17.56 27.03 -23.94
CA GLU A 65 18.08 27.04 -22.57
C GLU A 65 16.90 27.29 -21.61
N MET A 66 16.49 26.27 -20.88
CA MET A 66 15.51 26.40 -19.80
C MET A 66 16.17 27.04 -18.58
N GLU A 67 15.58 28.11 -18.05
CA GLU A 67 15.87 28.54 -16.67
C GLU A 67 15.57 27.37 -15.72
N ASP A 68 16.55 27.05 -14.86
CA ASP A 68 16.50 25.95 -13.90
C ASP A 68 15.29 26.07 -12.96
N PHE A 69 14.21 25.36 -13.27
CA PHE A 69 13.19 25.02 -12.28
C PHE A 69 13.86 24.11 -11.25
N GLN A 70 14.21 24.66 -10.07
CA GLN A 70 14.76 23.89 -8.97
C GLN A 70 13.72 22.90 -8.45
N LEU A 71 13.82 21.67 -8.95
CA LEU A 71 13.12 20.51 -8.46
C LEU A 71 13.49 20.27 -7.00
N TYR A 72 12.68 20.74 -6.04
CA TYR A 72 12.76 20.27 -4.66
C TYR A 72 12.20 18.83 -4.55
N SER A 73 12.75 17.89 -5.31
CA SER A 73 12.50 16.46 -5.08
C SER A 73 13.42 16.00 -3.96
N TYR A 74 12.91 16.07 -2.72
CA TYR A 74 13.59 15.48 -1.57
C TYR A 74 13.49 13.96 -1.66
N PHE A 75 14.35 13.32 -2.44
CA PHE A 75 14.60 11.89 -2.24
C PHE A 75 15.35 11.72 -0.93
N PRO A 76 14.88 10.84 -0.03
CA PRO A 76 15.60 10.59 1.20
C PRO A 76 16.92 9.87 0.91
N THR A 77 17.98 10.27 1.60
CA THR A 77 19.27 9.57 1.57
C THR A 77 19.15 8.29 2.38
N MET A 78 19.54 7.15 1.80
CA MET A 78 19.61 5.89 2.53
C MET A 78 20.90 5.82 3.34
N VAL A 79 20.78 5.52 4.63
CA VAL A 79 21.92 5.38 5.53
C VAL A 79 22.26 3.91 5.72
N VAL A 80 23.21 3.41 4.93
CA VAL A 80 23.72 2.03 5.03
C VAL A 80 24.94 2.00 5.96
N LYS A 81 24.72 1.56 7.20
CA LYS A 81 25.79 1.45 8.21
C LYS A 81 26.72 0.26 7.97
N ASP A 82 26.16 -0.86 7.52
CA ASP A 82 26.89 -2.09 7.17
C ASP A 82 26.40 -2.62 5.81
N GLU A 83 27.24 -2.45 4.80
CA GLU A 83 26.97 -2.84 3.42
C GLU A 83 26.80 -4.36 3.26
N LYS A 84 27.57 -5.16 4.00
CA LYS A 84 27.53 -6.61 3.89
C LYS A 84 26.22 -7.15 4.43
N ILE A 85 25.80 -6.67 5.59
CA ILE A 85 24.50 -7.05 6.18
C ILE A 85 23.35 -6.56 5.30
N PHE A 86 23.42 -5.32 4.81
CA PHE A 86 22.40 -4.78 3.92
C PHE A 86 22.23 -5.61 2.65
N ASN A 87 23.32 -5.95 1.95
CA ASN A 87 23.28 -6.79 0.75
C ASN A 87 22.78 -8.21 1.05
N GLN A 88 23.16 -8.77 2.20
CA GLN A 88 22.61 -10.05 2.65
C GLN A 88 21.09 -9.98 2.80
N LYS A 89 20.57 -8.94 3.47
CA LYS A 89 19.14 -8.74 3.67
C LYS A 89 18.37 -8.54 2.37
N LEU A 90 18.94 -7.81 1.41
CA LEU A 90 18.35 -7.69 0.07
C LEU A 90 18.26 -9.05 -0.64
N ASN A 91 19.30 -9.89 -0.54
CA ASN A 91 19.27 -11.22 -1.15
C ASN A 91 18.24 -12.14 -0.48
N GLU A 92 18.16 -12.10 0.85
CA GLU A 92 17.12 -12.81 1.61
C GLU A 92 15.72 -12.36 1.17
N HIS A 93 15.50 -11.05 1.05
CA HIS A 93 14.23 -10.50 0.57
C HIS A 93 13.87 -11.02 -0.82
N ILE A 94 14.79 -10.92 -1.78
CA ILE A 94 14.52 -11.37 -3.15
C ILE A 94 14.20 -12.86 -3.22
N ALA A 95 14.88 -13.70 -2.45
CA ALA A 95 14.57 -15.11 -2.37
C ALA A 95 13.15 -15.37 -1.82
N ILE A 96 12.74 -14.64 -0.79
CA ILE A 96 11.39 -14.73 -0.20
C ILE A 96 10.33 -14.31 -1.23
N VAL A 97 10.50 -13.14 -1.87
CA VAL A 97 9.51 -12.60 -2.80
C VAL A 97 9.36 -13.46 -4.05
N LEU A 98 10.47 -13.92 -4.63
CA LEU A 98 10.45 -14.80 -5.80
C LEU A 98 9.72 -16.11 -5.51
N LYS A 99 9.97 -16.71 -4.35
CA LYS A 99 9.27 -17.93 -3.92
C LYS A 99 7.78 -17.67 -3.71
N HIS A 100 7.43 -16.54 -3.10
CA HIS A 100 6.03 -16.21 -2.81
C HIS A 100 5.19 -16.03 -4.09
N PHE A 101 5.78 -15.46 -5.15
CA PHE A 101 5.09 -15.20 -6.41
C PHE A 101 5.42 -16.18 -7.54
N GLU A 102 6.09 -17.29 -7.25
CA GLU A 102 6.53 -18.28 -8.24
C GLU A 102 5.39 -18.77 -9.16
N ASP A 103 4.20 -18.98 -8.58
CA ASP A 103 3.02 -19.48 -9.29
C ASP A 103 2.22 -18.38 -10.01
N THR A 104 2.32 -17.13 -9.53
CA THR A 104 1.49 -16.02 -10.04
C THR A 104 2.21 -15.14 -11.05
N ASP A 105 3.54 -15.14 -11.02
CA ASP A 105 4.33 -14.30 -11.90
C ASP A 105 4.28 -14.81 -13.35
N PRO A 106 4.29 -13.89 -14.34
CA PRO A 106 4.46 -14.27 -15.73
C PRO A 106 5.77 -15.05 -15.92
N LYS A 107 5.67 -16.24 -16.52
CA LYS A 107 6.81 -17.16 -16.70
C LYS A 107 7.78 -16.72 -17.80
N ASP A 108 7.33 -15.84 -18.69
CA ASP A 108 8.05 -15.30 -19.83
C ASP A 108 8.95 -14.09 -19.48
N ILE A 109 8.78 -13.50 -18.30
CA ILE A 109 9.61 -12.39 -17.83
C ILE A 109 10.94 -12.93 -17.29
N LYS A 110 12.05 -12.38 -17.79
CA LYS A 110 13.41 -12.69 -17.31
C LYS A 110 13.54 -12.44 -15.81
N ILE A 111 14.27 -13.31 -15.12
CA ILE A 111 14.48 -13.23 -13.67
C ILE A 111 15.05 -11.87 -13.23
N GLU A 112 16.00 -11.32 -13.98
CA GLU A 112 16.59 -10.00 -13.71
C GLU A 112 15.55 -8.88 -13.67
N SER A 113 14.57 -8.93 -14.58
CA SER A 113 13.48 -7.95 -14.62
C SER A 113 12.55 -8.09 -13.41
N LYS A 114 12.29 -9.33 -12.96
CA LYS A 114 11.52 -9.58 -11.74
C LYS A 114 12.23 -9.05 -10.51
N ILE A 115 13.53 -9.31 -10.38
CA ILE A 115 14.35 -8.81 -9.27
C ILE A 115 14.31 -7.27 -9.23
N LYS A 116 14.55 -6.61 -10.36
CA LYS A 116 14.46 -5.13 -10.44
C LYS A 116 13.09 -4.62 -10.03
N TYR A 117 12.03 -5.25 -10.53
CA TYR A 117 10.66 -4.92 -10.19
C TYR A 117 10.41 -4.99 -8.67
N TYR A 118 10.85 -6.06 -8.03
CA TYR A 118 10.69 -6.25 -6.58
C TYR A 118 11.51 -5.27 -5.75
N LEU A 119 12.74 -4.96 -6.15
CA LEU A 119 13.56 -3.93 -5.48
C LEU A 119 12.93 -2.54 -5.61
N ILE A 120 12.40 -2.18 -6.78
CA ILE A 120 11.70 -0.90 -6.98
C ILE A 120 10.49 -0.80 -6.07
N HIS A 121 9.70 -1.88 -5.96
CA HIS A 121 8.54 -1.90 -5.08
C HIS A 121 8.92 -1.87 -3.60
N LEU A 122 9.97 -2.59 -3.20
CA LEU A 122 10.54 -2.51 -1.85
C LEU A 122 10.90 -1.06 -1.52
N MET A 123 11.64 -0.36 -2.39
CA MET A 123 12.04 1.03 -2.13
C MET A 123 10.87 2.03 -2.26
N GLY A 124 9.94 1.79 -3.18
CA GLY A 124 8.75 2.60 -3.39
C GLY A 124 7.79 2.60 -2.18
N ASN A 125 7.87 1.58 -1.34
CA ASN A 125 7.05 1.40 -0.13
C ASN A 125 7.77 1.83 1.17
N ALA A 126 9.00 2.36 1.07
CA ALA A 126 9.74 2.85 2.21
C ALA A 126 9.29 4.26 2.62
N THR A 127 9.24 4.49 3.92
CA THR A 127 9.06 5.79 4.55
C THR A 127 10.40 6.50 4.77
N SER A 128 10.39 7.79 5.14
CA SER A 128 11.62 8.52 5.49
C SER A 128 12.42 7.83 6.62
N TYR A 129 11.74 7.27 7.62
CA TYR A 129 12.37 6.51 8.70
C TYR A 129 13.04 5.23 8.18
N ASP A 130 12.39 4.52 7.25
CA ASP A 130 12.93 3.29 6.66
C ASP A 130 14.24 3.55 5.88
N PHE A 131 14.40 4.73 5.26
CA PHE A 131 15.67 5.13 4.63
C PHE A 131 16.81 5.35 5.63
N GLN A 132 16.48 5.75 6.86
CA GLN A 132 17.48 5.87 7.93
C GLN A 132 17.81 4.51 8.57
N ASN A 133 16.89 3.53 8.48
CA ASN A 133 17.01 2.21 9.09
C ASN A 133 16.70 1.07 8.09
N PRO A 134 17.48 0.95 6.98
CA PRO A 134 17.13 0.09 5.86
C PRO A 134 17.16 -1.42 6.18
N ILE A 135 18.01 -1.86 7.11
CA ILE A 135 18.07 -3.28 7.54
C ILE A 135 16.78 -3.67 8.27
N GLU A 136 16.36 -2.85 9.24
CA GLU A 136 15.10 -3.06 9.98
C GLU A 136 13.90 -3.02 9.04
N TYR A 137 13.92 -2.12 8.05
CA TYR A 137 12.89 -2.05 7.02
C TYR A 137 12.77 -3.34 6.21
N ILE A 138 13.89 -3.88 5.72
CA ILE A 138 13.89 -5.11 4.93
C ILE A 138 13.40 -6.29 5.78
N ASP A 139 13.83 -6.39 7.04
CA ASP A 139 13.37 -7.45 7.95
C ASP A 139 11.86 -7.34 8.23
N LYS A 140 11.37 -6.13 8.51
CA LYS A 140 9.92 -5.86 8.66
C LYS A 140 9.15 -6.34 7.44
N VAL A 141 9.60 -5.98 6.25
CA VAL A 141 8.93 -6.36 4.99
C VAL A 141 9.00 -7.87 4.76
N ASN A 142 10.13 -8.52 5.04
CA ASN A 142 10.25 -9.98 4.96
C ASN A 142 9.25 -10.67 5.89
N ASN A 143 9.04 -10.13 7.09
CA ASN A 143 8.04 -10.65 8.04
C ASN A 143 6.61 -10.53 7.50
N PHE A 144 6.30 -9.53 6.67
CA PHE A 144 4.98 -9.44 6.03
C PHE A 144 4.66 -10.64 5.14
N PHE A 145 5.67 -11.27 4.53
CA PHE A 145 5.49 -12.44 3.65
C PHE A 145 5.40 -13.76 4.41
N THR A 146 5.95 -13.80 5.63
CA THR A 146 6.09 -15.03 6.42
C THR A 146 5.12 -15.09 7.59
N ASP A 147 4.45 -13.99 7.92
CA ASP A 147 3.39 -13.96 8.93
C ASP A 147 2.24 -14.91 8.57
N LYS A 148 1.75 -15.59 9.60
CA LYS A 148 0.67 -16.58 9.50
C LYS A 148 -0.55 -16.23 10.34
N SER A 149 -0.59 -15.03 10.91
CA SER A 149 -1.66 -14.61 11.84
C SER A 149 -3.05 -14.79 11.24
N PHE A 150 -3.18 -14.58 9.93
CA PHE A 150 -4.45 -14.72 9.22
C PHE A 150 -4.49 -15.88 8.21
N GLU A 151 -3.61 -16.88 8.31
CA GLU A 151 -3.55 -18.00 7.35
C GLU A 151 -4.89 -18.76 7.27
N HIS A 152 -5.57 -18.93 8.40
CA HIS A 152 -6.88 -19.57 8.50
C HIS A 152 -8.04 -18.76 7.87
N LEU A 153 -7.78 -17.54 7.40
CA LEU A 153 -8.72 -16.66 6.71
C LEU A 153 -8.48 -16.61 5.20
N LYS A 154 -7.58 -17.44 4.66
CA LYS A 154 -7.53 -17.69 3.20
C LYS A 154 -8.85 -18.30 2.70
N GLU A 155 -9.54 -19.05 3.56
CA GLU A 155 -10.92 -19.46 3.35
C GLU A 155 -11.90 -18.34 3.71
N THR A 156 -12.98 -18.21 2.93
CA THR A 156 -13.98 -17.17 3.17
C THR A 156 -14.78 -17.45 4.44
N THR A 157 -14.85 -16.47 5.33
CA THR A 157 -15.76 -16.47 6.47
C THR A 157 -17.00 -15.64 6.13
N GLU A 158 -18.19 -16.12 6.51
CA GLU A 158 -19.46 -15.41 6.38
C GLU A 158 -20.15 -15.32 7.74
N CYS A 159 -20.68 -14.15 8.07
CA CYS A 159 -21.51 -13.94 9.25
C CYS A 159 -22.66 -12.96 8.97
N TYR A 160 -23.76 -13.05 9.73
CA TYR A 160 -24.96 -12.25 9.53
C TYR A 160 -24.96 -11.03 10.45
N ILE A 161 -25.05 -9.84 9.88
CA ILE A 161 -25.09 -8.55 10.59
C ILE A 161 -26.55 -8.14 10.77
N LYS A 162 -27.05 -8.24 12.00
CA LYS A 162 -28.47 -8.06 12.34
C LYS A 162 -28.97 -6.65 12.07
N THR A 163 -28.18 -5.64 12.42
CA THR A 163 -28.50 -4.21 12.23
C THR A 163 -28.70 -3.83 10.77
N LEU A 164 -28.04 -4.53 9.85
CA LEU A 164 -28.17 -4.32 8.40
C LEU A 164 -29.12 -5.32 7.72
N GLY A 165 -29.41 -6.44 8.40
CA GLY A 165 -30.11 -7.58 7.82
C GLY A 165 -29.40 -8.14 6.58
N GLN A 166 -28.05 -8.11 6.57
CA GLN A 166 -27.20 -8.57 5.48
C GLN A 166 -26.12 -9.51 6.03
N ASN A 167 -25.53 -10.32 5.17
CA ASN A 167 -24.30 -11.03 5.51
C ASN A 167 -23.08 -10.16 5.20
N ILE A 168 -22.00 -10.37 5.95
CA ILE A 168 -20.66 -9.95 5.58
C ILE A 168 -19.82 -11.19 5.25
N LYS A 169 -19.15 -11.16 4.11
CA LYS A 169 -18.13 -12.14 3.72
C LYS A 169 -16.77 -11.49 3.78
N TYR A 170 -15.78 -12.16 4.35
CA TYR A 170 -14.41 -11.67 4.35
C TYR A 170 -13.38 -12.79 4.25
N SER A 171 -12.21 -12.44 3.72
CA SER A 171 -11.05 -13.33 3.59
C SER A 171 -9.77 -12.53 3.38
N ILE A 172 -8.64 -13.23 3.45
CA ILE A 172 -7.34 -12.74 3.01
C ILE A 172 -7.06 -13.26 1.60
N ILE A 173 -6.48 -12.40 0.77
CA ILE A 173 -5.94 -12.77 -0.54
C ILE A 173 -4.49 -12.31 -0.66
N ASP A 174 -3.73 -13.06 -1.48
CA ASP A 174 -2.38 -12.71 -1.87
C ASP A 174 -2.43 -11.65 -2.99
N ASN A 175 -1.63 -10.60 -2.87
CA ASN A 175 -1.59 -9.49 -3.82
C ASN A 175 -0.60 -9.80 -4.94
N THR A 176 -1.11 -9.97 -6.16
CA THR A 176 -0.23 -10.19 -7.32
C THR A 176 0.66 -8.98 -7.61
N GLY A 177 1.95 -9.24 -7.89
CA GLY A 177 2.91 -8.22 -8.32
C GLY A 177 3.32 -7.22 -7.24
N TYR A 178 3.38 -7.62 -5.97
CA TYR A 178 4.07 -6.89 -4.89
C TYR A 178 3.87 -5.35 -4.86
N LYS A 179 2.64 -4.86 -4.98
CA LYS A 179 2.42 -3.40 -5.16
C LYS A 179 2.70 -2.60 -3.88
N GLU A 180 2.14 -2.99 -2.74
CA GLU A 180 2.37 -2.33 -1.44
C GLU A 180 2.66 -3.35 -0.33
N THR A 181 1.84 -4.39 -0.25
CA THR A 181 1.96 -5.47 0.74
C THR A 181 1.70 -6.82 0.07
N PRO A 182 2.19 -7.95 0.63
CA PRO A 182 1.92 -9.27 0.07
C PRO A 182 0.47 -9.71 0.22
N HIS A 183 -0.26 -9.18 1.21
CA HIS A 183 -1.62 -9.61 1.53
C HIS A 183 -2.61 -8.44 1.56
N SER A 184 -3.87 -8.73 1.22
CA SER A 184 -5.00 -7.83 1.39
C SER A 184 -6.13 -8.52 2.16
N PHE A 185 -6.75 -7.79 3.06
CA PHE A 185 -8.05 -8.14 3.61
C PHE A 185 -9.14 -7.65 2.65
N ILE A 186 -10.03 -8.55 2.26
CA ILE A 186 -11.18 -8.24 1.40
C ILE A 186 -12.47 -8.54 2.13
N SER A 187 -13.48 -7.70 1.89
CA SER A 187 -14.81 -7.90 2.44
C SER A 187 -15.92 -7.50 1.47
N TYR A 188 -17.08 -8.13 1.65
CA TYR A 188 -18.28 -7.94 0.84
C TYR A 188 -19.51 -7.95 1.75
N ILE A 189 -20.51 -7.12 1.42
CA ILE A 189 -21.84 -7.22 2.01
C ILE A 189 -22.70 -8.02 1.03
N THR A 190 -23.19 -9.19 1.45
CA THR A 190 -23.89 -10.15 0.58
C THR A 190 -25.30 -10.46 1.05
N ASN A 191 -26.15 -10.84 0.10
CA ASN A 191 -27.49 -11.33 0.38
C ASN A 191 -27.97 -12.26 -0.74
N ASN A 192 -29.03 -13.02 -0.49
CA ASN A 192 -29.77 -13.76 -1.50
C ASN A 192 -31.16 -13.12 -1.68
N ILE A 193 -31.42 -12.59 -2.88
CA ILE A 193 -32.70 -11.94 -3.23
C ILE A 193 -33.34 -12.79 -4.33
N ASP A 194 -34.47 -13.41 -4.02
CA ASP A 194 -35.24 -14.24 -4.96
C ASP A 194 -34.40 -15.33 -5.65
N GLY A 195 -33.49 -15.97 -4.90
CA GLY A 195 -32.59 -17.01 -5.42
C GLY A 195 -31.31 -16.46 -6.06
N VAL A 196 -31.18 -15.14 -6.22
CA VAL A 196 -30.00 -14.49 -6.81
C VAL A 196 -29.06 -13.99 -5.71
N ASN A 197 -27.82 -14.47 -5.73
CA ASN A 197 -26.78 -13.96 -4.84
C ASN A 197 -26.30 -12.58 -5.31
N VAL A 198 -26.44 -11.57 -4.46
CA VAL A 198 -25.99 -10.20 -4.69
C VAL A 198 -24.83 -9.84 -3.77
N SER A 199 -23.94 -8.96 -4.24
CA SER A 199 -22.76 -8.57 -3.47
C SER A 199 -22.39 -7.10 -3.69
N TYR A 200 -22.12 -6.43 -2.57
CA TYR A 200 -21.55 -5.09 -2.54
C TYR A 200 -20.12 -5.20 -2.06
N LYS A 201 -19.17 -4.82 -2.90
CA LYS A 201 -17.75 -4.90 -2.59
C LYS A 201 -17.32 -3.73 -1.71
N LEU A 202 -16.57 -4.04 -0.64
CA LEU A 202 -15.98 -3.04 0.24
C LEU A 202 -14.51 -2.77 -0.15
N PRO A 203 -13.94 -1.61 0.26
CA PRO A 203 -12.52 -1.32 0.13
C PRO A 203 -11.64 -2.46 0.65
N ARG A 204 -10.55 -2.73 -0.06
CA ARG A 204 -9.51 -3.66 0.40
C ARG A 204 -8.62 -2.94 1.40
N VAL A 205 -8.23 -3.63 2.47
CA VAL A 205 -7.23 -3.15 3.42
C VAL A 205 -5.92 -3.87 3.10
N LEU A 206 -4.94 -3.13 2.58
CA LEU A 206 -3.60 -3.65 2.32
C LEU A 206 -2.78 -3.54 3.60
N TYR A 207 -2.30 -4.67 4.10
CA TYR A 207 -1.63 -4.72 5.40
C TYR A 207 -0.41 -5.64 5.39
N GLY A 208 0.46 -5.44 6.36
CA GLY A 208 1.54 -6.35 6.74
C GLY A 208 1.59 -6.49 8.27
N ILE A 209 2.06 -7.63 8.77
CA ILE A 209 2.20 -7.87 10.21
C ILE A 209 3.68 -8.09 10.51
N ASN A 210 4.19 -7.38 11.50
CA ASN A 210 5.53 -7.54 12.02
C ASN A 210 5.49 -7.77 13.53
N GLU A 211 6.50 -8.44 14.08
CA GLU A 211 6.69 -8.54 15.52
C GLU A 211 7.71 -7.51 15.99
N GLU A 212 7.33 -6.67 16.94
CA GLU A 212 8.17 -5.63 17.53
C GLU A 212 8.15 -5.78 19.04
N ASN A 213 9.31 -6.00 19.65
CA ASN A 213 9.46 -6.18 21.09
C ASN A 213 8.53 -7.29 21.67
N GLY A 214 8.34 -8.38 20.93
CA GLY A 214 7.50 -9.51 21.34
C GLY A 214 6.01 -9.32 21.12
N GLU A 215 5.59 -8.22 20.48
CA GLU A 215 4.19 -7.94 20.18
C GLU A 215 3.93 -7.81 18.68
N LYS A 216 2.79 -8.32 18.22
CA LYS A 216 2.36 -8.15 16.82
C LYS A 216 1.89 -6.73 16.56
N VAL A 217 2.44 -6.12 15.52
CA VAL A 217 2.08 -4.79 15.02
C VAL A 217 1.55 -4.94 13.59
N ALA A 218 0.33 -4.47 13.37
CA ALA A 218 -0.26 -4.43 12.02
C ALA A 218 0.02 -3.09 11.34
N TYR A 219 0.68 -3.16 10.19
CA TYR A 219 0.91 -2.04 9.30
C TYR A 219 -0.22 -1.95 8.29
N ILE A 220 -0.99 -0.85 8.26
CA ILE A 220 -2.05 -0.63 7.27
C ILE A 220 -1.55 0.38 6.26
N TYR A 221 -1.19 -0.09 5.06
CA TYR A 221 -0.60 0.74 4.01
C TYR A 221 -1.65 1.52 3.22
N THR A 222 -2.78 0.87 2.89
CA THR A 222 -3.81 1.48 2.04
C THR A 222 -5.19 0.90 2.31
N VAL A 223 -6.23 1.74 2.18
CA VAL A 223 -7.63 1.33 2.11
C VAL A 223 -8.22 1.82 0.80
N GLN A 224 -8.46 0.90 -0.15
CA GLN A 224 -8.82 1.30 -1.52
C GLN A 224 -9.84 0.38 -2.18
N MET A 225 -10.73 0.98 -2.97
CA MET A 225 -11.55 0.24 -3.91
C MET A 225 -10.69 -0.16 -5.10
N LYS A 226 -10.58 -1.46 -5.37
CA LYS A 226 -10.01 -1.89 -6.65
C LYS A 226 -11.05 -1.65 -7.74
N ASN A 227 -10.67 -0.90 -8.77
CA ASN A 227 -11.40 -0.71 -10.03
C ASN A 227 -11.46 -2.04 -10.81
N GLU A 228 -12.07 -3.06 -10.22
CA GLU A 228 -12.55 -4.20 -10.99
C GLU A 228 -13.88 -3.75 -11.57
N PHE A 229 -14.12 -4.05 -12.86
CA PHE A 229 -15.45 -3.96 -13.43
C PHE A 229 -16.35 -4.79 -12.52
N ILE A 230 -17.12 -4.12 -11.66
CA ILE A 230 -18.24 -4.76 -11.00
C ILE A 230 -19.11 -5.14 -12.18
N ASP A 231 -19.37 -6.44 -12.35
CA ASP A 231 -20.42 -6.91 -13.23
C ASP A 231 -21.75 -6.33 -12.72
N THR A 232 -22.00 -5.07 -13.05
CA THR A 232 -23.30 -4.41 -13.04
C THR A 232 -24.17 -4.95 -14.16
N VAL A 233 -23.86 -6.16 -14.66
CA VAL A 233 -24.55 -6.88 -15.72
C VAL A 233 -26.00 -7.17 -15.30
N TYR A 234 -26.27 -7.27 -14.00
CA TYR A 234 -27.61 -7.49 -13.46
C TYR A 234 -28.18 -6.25 -12.76
N GLU A 235 -29.32 -5.75 -13.25
CA GLU A 235 -30.12 -4.66 -12.65
C GLU A 235 -30.37 -4.86 -11.14
N VAL A 236 -30.53 -6.12 -10.70
CA VAL A 236 -30.71 -6.49 -9.29
C VAL A 236 -29.52 -6.05 -8.44
N ASN A 237 -28.28 -6.26 -8.92
CA ASN A 237 -27.07 -5.89 -8.18
C ASN A 237 -26.90 -4.36 -8.12
N LYS A 238 -27.30 -3.64 -9.17
CA LYS A 238 -27.30 -2.16 -9.16
C LYS A 238 -28.28 -1.59 -8.13
N LYS A 239 -29.48 -2.15 -8.01
CA LYS A 239 -30.46 -1.79 -6.98
C LYS A 239 -29.94 -2.13 -5.58
N TYR A 240 -29.33 -3.29 -5.43
CA TYR A 240 -28.70 -3.72 -4.19
C TYR A 240 -27.58 -2.76 -3.75
N ASN A 241 -26.69 -2.36 -4.65
CA ASN A 241 -25.62 -1.41 -4.32
C ASN A 241 -26.16 -0.06 -3.85
N LYS A 242 -27.23 0.45 -4.46
CA LYS A 242 -27.92 1.67 -3.98
C LYS A 242 -28.53 1.47 -2.60
N LYS A 243 -29.12 0.29 -2.33
CA LYS A 243 -29.67 -0.05 -1.00
C LYS A 243 -28.56 -0.08 0.06
N ILE A 244 -27.45 -0.76 -0.20
CA ILE A 244 -26.33 -0.85 0.74
C ILE A 244 -25.71 0.54 0.98
N ASN A 245 -25.46 1.33 -0.06
CA ASN A 245 -24.98 2.71 0.12
C ASN A 245 -25.88 3.51 1.05
N LYS A 246 -27.21 3.43 0.90
CA LYS A 246 -28.18 4.09 1.80
C LYS A 246 -28.07 3.61 3.24
N LEU A 247 -27.86 2.32 3.46
CA LEU A 247 -27.70 1.77 4.81
C LEU A 247 -26.40 2.24 5.46
N LEU A 248 -25.30 2.29 4.70
CA LEU A 248 -24.00 2.72 5.21
C LEU A 248 -23.96 4.20 5.65
N TYR A 249 -24.86 5.06 5.15
CA TYR A 249 -24.96 6.45 5.63
C TYR A 249 -25.26 6.54 7.13
N LYS A 250 -25.87 5.51 7.74
CA LYS A 250 -26.11 5.46 9.19
C LYS A 250 -24.82 5.38 10.01
N ILE A 251 -23.67 5.11 9.39
CA ILE A 251 -22.36 5.21 10.05
C ILE A 251 -22.03 6.69 10.36
N ASN A 252 -22.75 7.67 9.80
CA ASN A 252 -22.62 9.08 10.20
C ASN A 252 -23.39 9.42 11.49
N GLU A 253 -24.22 8.51 12.03
CA GLU A 253 -24.95 8.80 13.27
C GLU A 253 -23.98 9.17 14.39
N GLY A 254 -24.18 10.35 14.99
CA GLY A 254 -23.34 10.88 16.07
C GLY A 254 -22.11 11.70 15.64
N ILE A 255 -21.96 12.02 14.35
CA ILE A 255 -20.90 12.91 13.84
C ILE A 255 -21.51 14.27 13.47
N ASP A 256 -20.85 15.38 13.84
CA ASP A 256 -21.24 16.73 13.39
C ASP A 256 -21.08 16.82 11.86
N PRO A 257 -22.13 17.21 11.10
CA PRO A 257 -22.04 17.39 9.66
C PRO A 257 -20.96 18.36 9.17
N ASN A 258 -20.47 19.25 10.04
CA ASN A 258 -19.40 20.21 9.74
C ASN A 258 -18.00 19.69 10.10
N ASP A 259 -17.87 18.50 10.67
CA ASP A 259 -16.59 17.91 11.02
C ASP A 259 -15.92 17.29 9.79
N ASP A 260 -14.62 17.55 9.62
CA ASP A 260 -13.82 17.05 8.50
C ASP A 260 -13.76 15.52 8.43
N ILE A 261 -13.94 14.82 9.56
CA ILE A 261 -13.98 13.35 9.59
C ILE A 261 -15.15 12.77 8.77
N ILE A 262 -16.18 13.55 8.46
CA ILE A 262 -17.31 13.10 7.62
C ILE A 262 -16.91 12.94 6.15
N ALA A 263 -15.79 13.54 5.72
CA ALA A 263 -15.35 13.58 4.33
C ALA A 263 -14.87 12.21 3.78
N VAL A 264 -14.68 11.22 4.65
CA VAL A 264 -14.28 9.86 4.26
C VAL A 264 -15.48 8.94 4.01
N THR A 265 -15.30 7.96 3.13
CA THR A 265 -16.40 7.11 2.67
C THR A 265 -16.79 6.06 3.71
N HIS A 266 -18.10 5.89 3.94
CA HIS A 266 -18.63 4.96 4.95
C HIS A 266 -18.22 3.50 4.73
N ASN A 267 -18.05 3.11 3.47
CA ASN A 267 -17.58 1.78 3.11
C ASN A 267 -16.13 1.52 3.57
N ALA A 268 -15.27 2.54 3.64
CA ALA A 268 -13.91 2.43 4.15
C ALA A 268 -13.92 2.19 5.66
N ILE A 269 -14.77 2.92 6.39
CA ILE A 269 -14.96 2.75 7.83
C ILE A 269 -15.51 1.36 8.16
N TYR A 270 -16.48 0.87 7.37
CA TYR A 270 -17.01 -0.48 7.51
C TYR A 270 -15.92 -1.55 7.27
N ALA A 271 -15.14 -1.41 6.20
CA ALA A 271 -14.07 -2.35 5.86
C ALA A 271 -12.97 -2.38 6.94
N LEU A 272 -12.54 -1.20 7.40
CA LEU A 272 -11.57 -1.07 8.47
C LEU A 272 -12.10 -1.62 9.79
N THR A 273 -13.34 -1.33 10.16
CA THR A 273 -13.97 -1.88 11.38
C THR A 273 -13.95 -3.41 11.37
N THR A 274 -14.30 -4.00 10.23
CA THR A 274 -14.26 -5.45 10.05
C THR A 274 -12.83 -5.97 10.23
N PHE A 275 -11.85 -5.35 9.58
CA PHE A 275 -10.45 -5.74 9.69
C PHE A 275 -9.91 -5.61 11.11
N LEU A 276 -10.21 -4.50 11.80
CA LEU A 276 -9.80 -4.25 13.18
C LEU A 276 -10.41 -5.26 14.15
N ALA A 277 -11.68 -5.61 13.99
CA ALA A 277 -12.32 -6.65 14.81
C ALA A 277 -11.65 -8.01 14.61
N VAL A 278 -11.31 -8.37 13.37
CA VAL A 278 -10.58 -9.61 13.07
C VAL A 278 -9.18 -9.58 13.68
N ALA A 279 -8.42 -8.51 13.46
CA ALA A 279 -7.08 -8.34 14.03
C ALA A 279 -7.09 -8.38 15.57
N TYR A 280 -8.10 -7.76 16.18
CA TYR A 280 -8.29 -7.76 17.62
C TYR A 280 -8.51 -9.18 18.15
N ASN A 281 -9.34 -9.99 17.49
CA ASN A 281 -9.55 -11.37 17.92
C ASN A 281 -8.29 -12.24 17.75
N GLU A 282 -7.39 -11.92 16.82
CA GLU A 282 -6.06 -12.55 16.67
C GLU A 282 -4.98 -12.01 17.65
N GLY A 283 -5.36 -11.20 18.63
CA GLY A 283 -4.43 -10.65 19.62
C GLY A 283 -3.58 -9.48 19.12
N ILE A 284 -3.86 -8.93 17.93
CA ILE A 284 -3.16 -7.75 17.41
C ILE A 284 -3.83 -6.49 17.98
N ARG A 285 -3.06 -5.67 18.70
CA ARG A 285 -3.56 -4.46 19.38
C ARG A 285 -2.89 -3.18 18.90
N LYS A 286 -1.69 -3.30 18.32
CA LYS A 286 -0.87 -2.17 17.87
C LYS A 286 -0.95 -2.02 16.37
N PHE A 287 -1.16 -0.79 15.92
CA PHE A 287 -1.31 -0.47 14.50
C PHE A 287 -0.40 0.70 14.12
N LYS A 288 0.20 0.58 12.95
CA LYS A 288 0.98 1.66 12.31
C LYS A 288 0.44 1.91 10.91
N VAL A 289 0.23 3.17 10.56
CA VAL A 289 -0.30 3.57 9.26
C VAL A 289 0.73 4.52 8.64
N PRO A 290 1.49 4.11 7.61
CA PRO A 290 2.40 5.02 6.90
C PRO A 290 1.64 5.77 5.78
N PRO A 291 1.17 7.01 5.99
CA PRO A 291 0.30 7.66 5.01
C PRO A 291 1.07 8.30 3.86
N TYR A 292 2.38 8.52 4.03
CA TYR A 292 3.22 9.18 3.04
C TYR A 292 4.42 8.28 2.68
N LEU A 293 4.47 7.85 1.43
CA LEU A 293 5.54 7.03 0.88
C LEU A 293 6.33 7.90 -0.10
N ILE A 294 7.45 8.43 0.37
CA ILE A 294 8.18 9.54 -0.26
C ILE A 294 8.62 9.24 -1.69
N VAL A 295 9.17 8.04 -1.95
CA VAL A 295 9.59 7.65 -3.30
C VAL A 295 8.40 7.57 -4.25
N ARG A 296 7.28 6.97 -3.82
CA ARG A 296 6.07 6.84 -4.65
C ARG A 296 5.44 8.20 -4.96
N ASN A 297 5.42 9.10 -3.97
CA ASN A 297 4.84 10.43 -4.14
C ASN A 297 5.72 11.33 -5.02
N ASN A 298 7.04 11.32 -4.78
CA ASN A 298 8.00 12.05 -5.62
C ASN A 298 8.00 11.54 -7.06
N ARG A 299 7.91 10.22 -7.29
CA ARG A 299 7.83 9.66 -8.65
C ARG A 299 6.68 10.27 -9.44
N LYS A 300 5.48 10.35 -8.85
CA LYS A 300 4.31 10.92 -9.54
C LYS A 300 4.50 12.39 -9.90
N MET A 301 5.21 13.16 -9.07
CA MET A 301 5.54 14.55 -9.37
C MET A 301 6.50 14.64 -10.55
N ILE A 302 7.57 13.84 -10.53
CA ILE A 302 8.59 13.79 -11.58
C ILE A 302 8.00 13.32 -12.92
N ASP A 303 7.21 12.24 -12.92
CA ASP A 303 6.57 11.71 -14.13
C ASP A 303 5.69 12.78 -14.80
N HIS A 304 4.99 13.59 -14.00
CA HIS A 304 4.18 14.68 -14.53
C HIS A 304 5.03 15.82 -15.06
N GLU A 305 6.05 16.22 -14.32
CA GLU A 305 6.94 17.29 -14.75
C GLU A 305 7.66 16.94 -16.06
N LEU A 306 8.16 15.73 -16.22
CA LEU A 306 8.76 15.27 -17.47
C LEU A 306 7.75 15.33 -18.63
N LYS A 307 6.51 14.91 -18.38
CA LYS A 307 5.43 15.02 -19.37
C LYS A 307 5.13 16.48 -19.71
N SER A 308 5.10 17.36 -18.71
CA SER A 308 4.90 18.80 -18.87
C SER A 308 6.03 19.44 -19.69
N GLN A 309 7.30 19.17 -19.34
CA GLN A 309 8.45 19.64 -20.10
C GLN A 309 8.43 19.14 -21.55
N TYR A 310 8.01 17.90 -21.77
CA TYR A 310 7.82 17.36 -23.12
C TYR A 310 6.76 18.15 -23.91
N LEU A 311 5.60 18.41 -23.30
CA LEU A 311 4.52 19.18 -23.94
C LEU A 311 4.95 20.62 -24.23
N LEU A 312 5.68 21.27 -23.32
CA LEU A 312 6.26 22.59 -23.54
C LEU A 312 7.24 22.61 -24.71
N ARG A 313 8.11 21.61 -24.82
CA ARG A 313 9.04 21.49 -25.98
C ARG A 313 8.32 21.26 -27.31
N MET A 314 7.07 20.81 -27.28
CA MET A 314 6.25 20.59 -28.48
C MET A 314 5.31 21.76 -28.78
N SER A 315 5.23 22.77 -27.93
CA SER A 315 4.28 23.89 -28.05
C SER A 315 5.01 25.22 -28.20
N ASP A 316 4.58 26.04 -29.16
CA ASP A 316 5.03 27.44 -29.32
C ASP A 316 4.13 28.43 -28.56
N ASP A 317 3.17 27.94 -27.76
CA ASP A 317 2.09 28.74 -27.17
C ASP A 317 2.24 28.96 -25.66
N VAL A 318 2.20 30.24 -25.24
CA VAL A 318 2.32 30.69 -23.84
C VAL A 318 1.14 30.18 -22.99
N ASP A 319 -0.06 30.04 -23.57
CA ASP A 319 -1.23 29.52 -22.85
C ASP A 319 -1.02 28.05 -22.39
N THR A 320 -0.13 27.30 -23.05
CA THR A 320 0.24 25.93 -22.65
C THR A 320 1.00 25.89 -21.32
N TYR A 321 1.73 26.96 -20.96
CA TYR A 321 2.52 27.02 -19.74
C TYR A 321 1.66 27.13 -18.48
N ASP A 322 0.65 28.02 -18.51
CA ASP A 322 -0.25 28.22 -17.38
C ASP A 322 -1.12 26.98 -17.11
N GLU A 323 -1.60 26.31 -18.15
CA GLU A 323 -2.33 25.04 -18.03
C GLU A 323 -1.49 23.96 -17.34
N ILE A 324 -0.21 23.84 -17.72
CA ILE A 324 0.72 22.88 -17.14
C ILE A 324 1.01 23.19 -15.65
N ALA A 325 1.20 24.47 -15.30
CA ALA A 325 1.44 24.88 -13.93
C ALA A 325 0.21 24.58 -13.03
N ASP A 326 -0.99 24.79 -13.55
CA ASP A 326 -2.22 24.47 -12.84
C ASP A 326 -2.46 22.96 -12.72
N ASP A 327 -2.06 22.15 -13.70
CA ASP A 327 -2.08 20.69 -13.60
C ASP A 327 -1.15 20.17 -12.49
N VAL A 328 0.06 20.73 -12.36
CA VAL A 328 1.00 20.38 -11.26
C VAL A 328 0.40 20.72 -9.89
N LYS A 329 -0.18 21.91 -9.73
CA LYS A 329 -0.89 22.30 -8.49
C LYS A 329 -2.06 21.36 -8.19
N ASN A 330 -2.82 20.98 -9.23
CA ASN A 330 -3.93 20.04 -9.09
C ASN A 330 -3.45 18.67 -8.63
N LEU A 331 -2.32 18.18 -9.11
CA LEU A 331 -1.75 16.90 -8.66
C LEU A 331 -1.30 16.93 -7.21
N LEU A 332 -0.59 17.99 -6.78
CA LEU A 332 -0.22 18.17 -5.38
C LEU A 332 -1.45 18.18 -4.47
N ARG A 333 -2.51 18.87 -4.91
CA ARG A 333 -3.81 18.86 -4.22
C ARG A 333 -4.43 17.47 -4.15
N ILE A 334 -4.43 16.71 -5.25
CA ILE A 334 -4.96 15.34 -5.29
C ILE A 334 -4.17 14.42 -4.36
N GLN A 335 -2.83 14.50 -4.38
CA GLN A 335 -1.97 13.71 -3.49
C GLN A 335 -2.22 14.04 -2.02
N THR A 336 -2.21 15.33 -1.68
CA THR A 336 -2.51 15.80 -0.33
C THR A 336 -3.88 15.31 0.13
N ASN A 337 -4.91 15.43 -0.72
CA ASN A 337 -6.25 14.93 -0.41
C ASN A 337 -6.29 13.42 -0.18
N MET A 338 -5.53 12.62 -0.93
CA MET A 338 -5.45 11.17 -0.71
C MET A 338 -4.84 10.86 0.66
N ILE A 339 -3.72 11.50 1.00
CA ILE A 339 -3.02 11.33 2.28
C ILE A 339 -3.93 11.74 3.45
N VAL A 340 -4.52 12.93 3.36
CA VAL A 340 -5.42 13.47 4.39
C VAL A 340 -6.63 12.55 4.56
N LYS A 341 -7.32 12.15 3.48
CA LYS A 341 -8.46 11.24 3.58
C LYS A 341 -8.07 9.88 4.15
N PHE A 342 -6.86 9.41 3.86
CA PHE A 342 -6.39 8.15 4.42
C PHE A 342 -6.24 8.24 5.94
N ILE A 343 -5.61 9.31 6.45
CA ILE A 343 -5.51 9.60 7.89
C ILE A 343 -6.90 9.81 8.52
N MET A 344 -7.78 10.54 7.84
CA MET A 344 -9.14 10.84 8.33
C MET A 344 -10.01 9.59 8.51
N ASN A 345 -9.73 8.48 7.81
CA ASN A 345 -10.39 7.21 8.11
C ASN A 345 -10.13 6.77 9.56
N PHE A 346 -8.89 6.93 10.02
CA PHE A 346 -8.48 6.54 11.38
C PHE A 346 -8.94 7.56 12.41
N MET A 347 -8.99 8.86 12.07
CA MET A 347 -9.63 9.86 12.94
C MET A 347 -11.11 9.56 13.15
N ARG A 348 -11.81 9.18 12.08
CA ARG A 348 -13.21 8.78 12.15
C ARG A 348 -13.42 7.48 12.94
N LEU A 349 -12.52 6.51 12.81
CA LEU A 349 -12.56 5.32 13.66
C LEU A 349 -12.34 5.70 15.12
N ASN A 350 -11.39 6.58 15.42
CA ASN A 350 -11.12 7.05 16.77
C ASN A 350 -12.34 7.77 17.39
N HIS A 351 -13.13 8.48 16.59
CA HIS A 351 -14.42 9.04 17.03
C HIS A 351 -15.44 7.96 17.40
N HIS A 352 -15.44 6.83 16.71
CA HIS A 352 -16.39 5.76 16.93
C HIS A 352 -15.98 4.76 18.02
N PHE A 353 -14.68 4.56 18.23
CA PHE A 353 -14.09 3.60 19.14
C PHE A 353 -13.38 4.33 20.28
N ASP A 354 -14.04 4.46 21.43
CA ASP A 354 -13.49 5.14 22.61
C ASP A 354 -12.18 4.47 23.12
N ASN A 355 -11.98 3.19 22.79
CA ASN A 355 -10.78 2.42 23.13
C ASN A 355 -9.68 2.46 22.07
N MET A 356 -9.83 3.28 21.04
CA MET A 356 -8.76 3.58 20.11
C MET A 356 -7.93 4.73 20.69
N ASN A 357 -6.64 4.50 20.89
CA ASN A 357 -5.74 5.46 21.52
C ASN A 357 -4.62 5.82 20.55
N ILE A 358 -4.74 6.98 19.91
CA ILE A 358 -3.70 7.53 19.02
C ILE A 358 -2.51 7.96 19.87
N LYS A 359 -1.35 7.36 19.59
CA LYS A 359 -0.10 7.58 20.33
C LYS A 359 0.80 8.63 19.68
N SER A 360 0.70 8.76 18.35
CA SER A 360 1.60 9.61 17.57
C SER A 360 0.99 9.85 16.20
N PHE A 361 1.11 11.07 15.69
CA PHE A 361 0.79 11.42 14.31
C PHE A 361 2.03 11.31 13.41
N PRO A 362 1.85 11.13 12.09
CA PRO A 362 2.97 11.15 11.17
C PRO A 362 3.75 12.45 11.32
N THR A 363 5.09 12.36 11.31
CA THR A 363 6.09 13.42 11.52
C THR A 363 6.28 13.88 12.96
N GLU A 364 5.49 13.37 13.92
CA GLU A 364 5.79 13.55 15.34
C GLU A 364 6.87 12.55 15.78
N ASN A 365 7.82 13.00 16.61
CA ASN A 365 8.86 12.16 17.22
C ASN A 365 9.68 11.29 16.23
N ASP A 366 9.99 11.83 15.05
CA ASP A 366 10.69 11.13 13.94
C ASP A 366 9.94 9.90 13.37
N GLU A 367 8.66 9.71 13.75
CA GLU A 367 7.84 8.63 13.22
C GLU A 367 7.18 9.05 11.90
N SER A 368 7.29 8.20 10.88
CA SER A 368 6.65 8.41 9.57
C SER A 368 5.24 7.83 9.48
N CYS A 369 4.65 7.44 10.61
CA CYS A 369 3.40 6.71 10.70
C CYS A 369 2.44 7.38 11.69
N LEU A 370 1.14 7.23 11.46
CA LEU A 370 0.15 7.34 12.54
C LEU A 370 0.22 6.04 13.35
N ILE A 371 0.35 6.15 14.67
CA ILE A 371 0.39 4.99 15.58
C ILE A 371 -0.82 5.03 16.51
N PHE A 372 -1.49 3.89 16.65
CA PHE A 372 -2.55 3.75 17.63
C PHE A 372 -2.61 2.35 18.22
N ASN A 373 -3.15 2.28 19.43
CA ASN A 373 -3.52 1.04 20.08
C ASN A 373 -5.04 0.88 20.09
N LEU A 374 -5.51 -0.35 19.98
CA LEU A 374 -6.92 -0.70 20.14
C LEU A 374 -7.07 -1.54 21.41
N GLU A 375 -7.60 -0.95 22.47
CA GLU A 375 -7.72 -1.58 23.79
C GLU A 375 -9.03 -2.39 23.95
N GLY A 376 -10.00 -2.15 23.06
CA GLY A 376 -11.31 -2.79 23.05
C GLY A 376 -12.06 -2.55 21.74
N LEU A 377 -13.19 -3.24 21.56
CA LEU A 377 -14.06 -3.11 20.39
C LEU A 377 -15.38 -2.39 20.69
N GLU A 378 -15.51 -1.77 21.86
CA GLU A 378 -16.69 -0.96 22.17
C GLU A 378 -16.79 0.22 21.20
N CYS A 379 -18.00 0.43 20.69
CA CYS A 379 -18.25 1.40 19.63
C CYS A 379 -19.56 2.13 19.89
N ASN A 380 -19.56 3.45 19.67
CA ASN A 380 -20.73 4.30 19.84
C ASN A 380 -21.72 4.23 18.65
N ASN A 381 -21.36 3.55 17.56
CA ASN A 381 -22.23 3.33 16.41
C ASN A 381 -22.81 1.91 16.40
N SER A 382 -24.14 1.81 16.30
CA SER A 382 -24.85 0.52 16.39
C SER A 382 -24.44 -0.49 15.31
N ILE A 383 -24.21 -0.04 14.07
CA ILE A 383 -23.82 -0.92 12.97
C ILE A 383 -22.39 -1.42 13.20
N LEU A 384 -21.47 -0.53 13.54
CA LEU A 384 -20.07 -0.89 13.77
C LEU A 384 -19.92 -1.81 14.99
N SER A 385 -20.66 -1.55 16.06
CA SER A 385 -20.71 -2.42 17.25
C SER A 385 -21.22 -3.83 16.92
N ASP A 386 -22.29 -3.94 16.11
CA ASP A 386 -22.84 -5.23 15.68
C ASP A 386 -21.83 -6.04 14.84
N ILE A 387 -21.05 -5.37 13.98
CA ILE A 387 -19.94 -5.99 13.24
C ILE A 387 -18.91 -6.58 14.21
N CYS A 388 -18.43 -5.77 15.17
CA CYS A 388 -17.43 -6.19 16.14
C CYS A 388 -17.90 -7.38 16.98
N ASN A 389 -19.13 -7.33 17.49
CA ASN A 389 -19.72 -8.41 18.28
C ASN A 389 -19.85 -9.70 17.46
N THR A 390 -20.44 -9.60 16.27
CA THR A 390 -20.67 -10.76 15.39
C THR A 390 -19.35 -11.44 15.00
N ILE A 391 -18.32 -10.67 14.67
CA ILE A 391 -16.99 -11.22 14.32
C ILE A 391 -16.37 -11.93 15.53
N SER A 392 -16.47 -11.34 16.71
CA SER A 392 -15.92 -11.91 17.94
C SER A 392 -16.64 -13.21 18.33
N GLU A 393 -17.97 -13.23 18.26
CA GLU A 393 -18.77 -14.45 18.45
C GLU A 393 -18.33 -15.55 17.46
N LYS A 394 -18.17 -15.19 16.18
CA LYS A 394 -17.77 -16.16 15.15
C LYS A 394 -16.38 -16.73 15.39
N TYR A 395 -15.47 -15.91 15.89
CA TYR A 395 -14.12 -16.34 16.27
C TYR A 395 -14.17 -17.35 17.42
N TYR A 396 -14.93 -17.05 18.49
CA TYR A 396 -15.07 -17.95 19.64
C TYR A 396 -15.75 -19.28 19.28
N GLU A 397 -16.74 -19.29 18.40
CA GLU A 397 -17.34 -20.54 17.87
C GLU A 397 -16.26 -21.45 17.23
N LYS A 398 -15.38 -20.85 16.41
CA LYS A 398 -14.33 -21.57 15.68
C LYS A 398 -13.27 -22.12 16.64
N GLU A 399 -12.84 -21.32 17.62
CA GLU A 399 -11.85 -21.74 18.62
C GLU A 399 -12.39 -22.85 19.52
N ASN A 400 -13.66 -22.79 19.92
CA ASN A 400 -14.28 -23.87 20.70
C ASN A 400 -14.37 -25.17 19.90
N THR A 401 -14.72 -25.08 18.61
CA THR A 401 -14.79 -26.26 17.72
C THR A 401 -13.41 -26.92 17.53
N LYS A 402 -12.30 -26.16 17.55
CA LYS A 402 -10.94 -26.72 17.46
C LYS A 402 -10.48 -27.44 18.74
N ARG A 403 -11.07 -27.11 19.89
CA ARG A 403 -10.68 -27.64 21.21
C ARG A 403 -11.45 -28.90 21.61
N MET A 404 -12.55 -29.19 20.94
CA MET A 404 -13.31 -30.45 21.06
C MET A 404 -12.73 -31.48 20.10
#